data_AF-A0A433WE15-F1
#
_entry.id   AF-A0A433WE15-F1
#
_cell.length_a   1.000
_cell.length_b   1.000
_cell.length_c   1.000
_cell.angle_alpha   90.00
_cell.angle_beta   90.00
_cell.angle_gamma   90.00
#
_symmetry.space_group_name_H-M   'P 1'
#
loop_
_entity.id
_entity.type
_entity.pdbx_description
1 polymer ?
#
loop_
_entity_poly.entity_id
_entity_poly.type
_entity_poly.pdbx_seq_one_letter_code
_entity_poly.pdbx_strand_id
1 'polypeptide(L)'
;MKNNFLLKLLICLFFLVSSCTKEEYRAPSISGVGKDTIVLNIGDKTVLAPSISNLKGNSYTWLVNGKETASGQINYTFDATEPGNFEVTFKVNNKGGADQQSFRILVEKPVVVSISELPAVAMCRVVEITPAVTGPERTDYEYEWSVGDSVIGKTKNLNFISPQAGTFALNLRVSTGRQTATVSRTITVKPEKYTGNAYILLEYAPAPGKNHNWSIIGDPEFWDLGQEYPLAYNDFLARASDIRRTDFYSGLVLGSWGGSATFKFDHTVANAIGKPDLELTATCSRLDLPAVYVAYDRNKNGKPDEDEWYEIKNDDYGIEDMPDYAMTFTYNKTATDDIGIKSSFNWKDNQSTPVQGEILTSKAFSGSMTEAGTLSTRGLFPGLAMIDVSAKKVVLLDGWNHSFTRKGKRITRNLTGAVAFSQKLNIDIDKAVNNKGETVLLPGIDFVKIKKVVYPFQQDFINAGGKLMDFNMEEERMLQVAAILDKHLKN
;
A
#
# COMPACT_ATOMS: atom_id res chain seq x y z
N MET A 1 -128.94 -64.87 -15.98
CA MET A 1 -129.30 -63.48 -16.33
C MET A 1 -128.22 -62.55 -15.80
N LYS A 2 -127.68 -61.68 -16.68
CA LYS A 2 -126.97 -60.39 -16.45
C LYS A 2 -125.65 -60.41 -15.65
N ASN A 3 -124.67 -59.52 -15.85
CA ASN A 3 -124.05 -58.82 -16.99
C ASN A 3 -122.87 -58.03 -16.37
N ASN A 4 -121.78 -57.82 -17.14
CA ASN A 4 -120.88 -56.65 -17.12
C ASN A 4 -119.85 -56.46 -15.95
N PHE A 5 -118.65 -55.87 -16.09
CA PHE A 5 -117.73 -55.51 -17.19
C PHE A 5 -116.48 -54.79 -16.57
N LEU A 6 -115.31 -54.82 -17.25
CA LEU A 6 -114.09 -53.95 -17.17
C LEU A 6 -113.13 -54.09 -15.96
N LEU A 7 -111.80 -53.89 -16.03
CA LEU A 7 -110.70 -53.89 -17.03
C LEU A 7 -109.49 -53.22 -16.33
N LYS A 8 -108.27 -53.81 -16.40
CA LYS A 8 -106.94 -53.19 -16.63
C LYS A 8 -105.80 -53.69 -15.70
N LEU A 9 -104.93 -54.50 -16.32
CA LEU A 9 -103.46 -54.40 -16.43
C LEU A 9 -102.62 -53.97 -15.19
N LEU A 10 -101.76 -54.87 -14.70
CA LEU A 10 -100.46 -54.52 -14.13
C LEU A 10 -99.45 -55.67 -14.34
N ILE A 11 -98.56 -55.51 -15.31
CA ILE A 11 -97.39 -56.37 -15.54
C ILE A 11 -96.23 -55.75 -14.77
N CYS A 12 -95.73 -56.46 -13.76
CA CYS A 12 -94.50 -56.13 -13.04
C CYS A 12 -93.29 -56.32 -13.97
N LEU A 13 -92.70 -55.21 -14.41
CA LEU A 13 -91.46 -55.17 -15.17
C LEU A 13 -90.30 -54.89 -14.22
N PHE A 14 -89.42 -55.87 -14.03
CA PHE A 14 -88.11 -55.71 -13.38
C PHE A 14 -87.23 -54.82 -14.28
N PHE A 15 -87.14 -53.52 -13.97
CA PHE A 15 -86.11 -52.65 -14.52
C PHE A 15 -84.93 -52.57 -13.55
N LEU A 16 -83.83 -53.22 -13.94
CA LEU A 16 -82.48 -52.97 -13.42
C LEU A 16 -82.14 -51.50 -13.63
N VAL A 17 -82.15 -50.73 -12.54
CA VAL A 17 -81.59 -49.37 -12.52
C VAL A 17 -80.07 -49.50 -12.39
N SER A 18 -79.39 -49.65 -13.53
CA SER A 18 -77.95 -49.38 -13.59
C SER A 18 -77.77 -47.86 -13.51
N SER A 19 -77.69 -47.35 -12.28
CA SER A 19 -77.27 -45.98 -12.02
C SER A 19 -75.80 -45.86 -12.44
N CYS A 20 -75.55 -45.33 -13.64
CA CYS A 20 -74.25 -44.74 -13.97
C CYS A 20 -74.00 -43.60 -12.99
N THR A 21 -73.31 -43.88 -11.89
CA THR A 21 -72.66 -42.83 -11.10
C THR A 21 -71.69 -42.12 -12.04
N LYS A 22 -72.01 -40.89 -12.48
CA LYS A 22 -71.04 -40.04 -13.17
C LYS A 22 -69.83 -39.94 -12.26
N GLU A 23 -68.69 -40.46 -12.70
CA GLU A 23 -67.45 -40.27 -11.97
C GLU A 23 -67.17 -38.76 -11.87
N GLU A 24 -67.16 -38.24 -10.65
CA GLU A 24 -66.88 -36.83 -10.38
C GLU A 24 -65.36 -36.60 -10.37
N TYR A 25 -64.89 -35.67 -11.19
CA TYR A 25 -63.48 -35.25 -11.26
C TYR A 25 -63.38 -33.80 -10.80
N ARG A 26 -62.54 -33.53 -9.79
CA ARG A 26 -62.22 -32.17 -9.33
C ARG A 26 -60.97 -31.66 -10.03
N ALA A 27 -60.94 -30.38 -10.40
CA ALA A 27 -59.77 -29.76 -11.02
C ALA A 27 -58.53 -29.90 -10.11
N PRO A 28 -57.37 -30.29 -10.64
CA PRO A 28 -56.13 -30.35 -9.88
C PRO A 28 -55.65 -28.94 -9.53
N SER A 29 -54.85 -28.81 -8.47
CA SER A 29 -54.16 -27.56 -8.14
C SER A 29 -52.73 -27.85 -7.69
N ILE A 30 -51.79 -27.04 -8.15
CA ILE A 30 -50.36 -27.13 -7.85
C ILE A 30 -50.00 -26.14 -6.73
N SER A 31 -49.23 -26.63 -5.77
CA SER A 31 -48.61 -25.86 -4.69
C SER A 31 -47.16 -26.31 -4.47
N GLY A 32 -46.42 -25.65 -3.57
CA GLY A 32 -45.02 -25.99 -3.29
C GLY A 32 -44.00 -25.52 -4.33
N VAL A 33 -44.44 -24.71 -5.31
CA VAL A 33 -43.53 -24.03 -6.25
C VAL A 33 -43.18 -22.65 -5.68
N GLY A 34 -41.92 -22.47 -5.30
CA GLY A 34 -41.40 -21.20 -4.79
C GLY A 34 -41.34 -20.12 -5.88
N LYS A 35 -41.37 -18.85 -5.47
CA LYS A 35 -41.21 -17.71 -6.39
C LYS A 35 -39.74 -17.36 -6.66
N ASP A 36 -38.86 -17.82 -5.79
CA ASP A 36 -37.42 -17.56 -5.83
C ASP A 36 -36.75 -18.35 -6.95
N THR A 37 -35.71 -17.76 -7.53
CA THR A 37 -34.91 -18.42 -8.57
C THR A 37 -33.95 -19.40 -7.93
N ILE A 38 -33.96 -20.65 -8.39
CA ILE A 38 -32.97 -21.67 -8.02
C ILE A 38 -31.67 -21.36 -8.78
N VAL A 39 -30.57 -21.15 -8.07
CA VAL A 39 -29.26 -20.87 -8.70
C VAL A 39 -28.38 -22.11 -8.67
N LEU A 40 -27.98 -22.57 -9.85
CA LEU A 40 -27.19 -23.78 -10.07
C LEU A 40 -25.87 -23.45 -10.77
N ASN A 41 -24.84 -24.25 -10.52
CA ASN A 41 -23.64 -24.29 -11.34
C ASN A 41 -23.77 -25.39 -12.41
N ILE A 42 -22.98 -25.30 -13.48
CA ILE A 42 -22.90 -26.38 -14.47
C ILE A 42 -22.49 -27.69 -13.77
N GLY A 43 -23.23 -28.77 -14.06
CA GLY A 43 -23.07 -30.10 -13.46
C GLY A 43 -23.94 -30.34 -12.22
N ASP A 44 -24.53 -29.30 -11.62
CA ASP A 44 -25.49 -29.46 -10.54
C ASP A 44 -26.76 -30.16 -11.05
N LYS A 45 -27.40 -30.92 -10.16
CA LYS A 45 -28.71 -31.50 -10.39
C LYS A 45 -29.66 -31.08 -9.28
N THR A 46 -30.90 -30.80 -9.62
CA THR A 46 -31.93 -30.48 -8.63
C THR A 46 -33.23 -31.21 -8.94
N VAL A 47 -33.89 -31.70 -7.90
CA VAL A 47 -35.20 -32.37 -8.02
C VAL A 47 -36.30 -31.35 -7.74
N LEU A 48 -37.13 -31.09 -8.74
CA LEU A 48 -38.33 -30.26 -8.64
C LEU A 48 -39.51 -31.15 -8.22
N ALA A 49 -40.13 -30.84 -7.08
CA ALA A 49 -41.16 -31.66 -6.47
C ALA A 49 -42.41 -30.82 -6.11
N PRO A 50 -43.30 -30.54 -7.08
CA PRO A 50 -44.55 -29.83 -6.83
C PRO A 50 -45.55 -30.69 -6.05
N SER A 51 -46.41 -30.05 -5.27
CA SER A 51 -47.50 -30.70 -4.52
C SER A 51 -48.83 -30.52 -5.26
N ILE A 52 -49.63 -31.59 -5.36
CA ILE A 52 -50.84 -31.62 -6.20
C ILE A 52 -52.07 -32.05 -5.37
N SER A 53 -53.17 -31.32 -5.49
CA SER A 53 -54.49 -31.75 -4.98
C SER A 53 -55.31 -32.46 -6.06
N ASN A 54 -56.32 -33.25 -5.66
CA ASN A 54 -57.27 -33.93 -6.56
C ASN A 54 -56.59 -34.88 -7.57
N LEU A 55 -55.96 -35.96 -7.08
CA LEU A 55 -55.09 -36.86 -7.86
C LEU A 55 -55.82 -37.78 -8.87
N LYS A 56 -57.15 -37.86 -8.84
CA LYS A 56 -57.92 -38.84 -9.63
C LYS A 56 -57.86 -38.49 -11.13
N GLY A 57 -57.27 -39.38 -11.92
CA GLY A 57 -57.24 -39.29 -13.39
C GLY A 57 -56.37 -38.18 -13.94
N ASN A 58 -55.35 -37.74 -13.19
CA ASN A 58 -54.42 -36.71 -13.62
C ASN A 58 -53.42 -37.23 -14.66
N SER A 59 -53.08 -36.38 -15.63
CA SER A 59 -51.88 -36.52 -16.46
C SER A 59 -50.91 -35.38 -16.17
N TYR A 60 -49.62 -35.68 -16.28
CA TYR A 60 -48.52 -34.80 -15.88
C TYR A 60 -47.57 -34.57 -17.04
N THR A 61 -47.16 -33.30 -17.23
CA THR A 61 -46.21 -32.91 -18.27
C THR A 61 -45.22 -31.89 -17.72
N TRP A 62 -43.95 -32.07 -18.05
CA TRP A 62 -42.86 -31.15 -17.76
C TRP A 62 -42.37 -30.49 -19.05
N LEU A 63 -42.26 -29.16 -19.01
CA LEU A 63 -41.69 -28.36 -20.09
C LEU A 63 -40.43 -27.65 -19.59
N VAL A 64 -39.38 -27.60 -20.40
CA VAL A 64 -38.23 -26.71 -20.19
C VAL A 64 -38.24 -25.68 -21.31
N ASN A 65 -38.35 -24.41 -20.96
CA ASN A 65 -38.48 -23.29 -21.91
C ASN A 65 -39.60 -23.53 -22.95
N GLY A 66 -40.73 -24.08 -22.49
CA GLY A 66 -41.91 -24.36 -23.32
C GLY A 66 -41.86 -25.67 -24.14
N LYS A 67 -40.73 -26.38 -24.18
CA LYS A 67 -40.60 -27.66 -24.88
C LYS A 67 -40.81 -28.83 -23.92
N GLU A 68 -41.63 -29.81 -24.29
CA GLU A 68 -41.85 -31.03 -23.49
C GLU A 68 -40.56 -31.85 -23.36
N THR A 69 -40.19 -32.14 -22.12
CA THR A 69 -38.99 -32.91 -21.77
C THR A 69 -39.30 -34.19 -20.99
N ALA A 70 -40.45 -34.26 -20.32
CA ALA A 70 -40.92 -35.47 -19.66
C ALA A 70 -42.44 -35.48 -19.43
N SER A 71 -43.00 -36.68 -19.25
CA SER A 71 -44.42 -36.87 -18.94
C SER A 71 -44.64 -38.06 -17.99
N GLY A 72 -45.82 -38.10 -17.34
CA GLY A 72 -46.24 -39.20 -16.47
C GLY A 72 -45.66 -39.22 -15.05
N GLN A 73 -44.70 -38.35 -14.73
CA GLN A 73 -44.06 -38.27 -13.42
C GLN A 73 -44.34 -36.95 -12.70
N ILE A 74 -44.49 -37.02 -11.36
CA ILE A 74 -44.74 -35.85 -10.51
C ILE A 74 -43.47 -35.05 -10.27
N ASN A 75 -42.33 -35.72 -10.06
CA ASN A 75 -41.05 -35.05 -9.82
C ASN A 75 -40.23 -35.00 -11.11
N TYR A 76 -39.39 -33.97 -11.24
CA TYR A 76 -38.48 -33.81 -12.38
C TYR A 76 -37.08 -33.42 -11.89
N THR A 77 -36.07 -34.14 -12.38
CA THR A 77 -34.67 -33.78 -12.12
C THR A 77 -34.17 -32.89 -13.25
N PHE A 78 -33.88 -31.62 -12.94
CA PHE A 78 -33.20 -30.71 -13.85
C PHE A 78 -31.68 -30.92 -13.75
N ASP A 79 -31.01 -31.02 -14.90
CA ASP A 79 -29.57 -31.19 -15.04
C ASP A 79 -28.97 -29.92 -15.68
N ALA A 80 -28.11 -29.22 -14.95
CA ALA A 80 -27.54 -27.95 -15.38
C ALA A 80 -26.36 -28.17 -16.34
N THR A 81 -26.63 -28.35 -17.63
CA THR A 81 -25.57 -28.64 -18.63
C THR A 81 -25.06 -27.41 -19.38
N GLU A 82 -25.86 -26.34 -19.43
CA GLU A 82 -25.50 -25.10 -20.13
C GLU A 82 -25.93 -23.87 -19.29
N PRO A 83 -25.18 -22.76 -19.35
CA PRO A 83 -25.49 -21.56 -18.59
C PRO A 83 -26.68 -20.81 -19.19
N GLY A 84 -27.53 -20.24 -18.36
CA GLY A 84 -28.70 -19.49 -18.82
C GLY A 84 -29.83 -19.44 -17.82
N ASN A 85 -30.89 -18.71 -18.19
CA ASN A 85 -32.14 -18.73 -17.47
C ASN A 85 -33.06 -19.79 -18.06
N PHE A 86 -33.64 -20.62 -17.21
CA PHE A 86 -34.58 -21.66 -17.58
C PHE A 86 -35.89 -21.46 -16.84
N GLU A 87 -36.98 -21.63 -17.58
CA GLU A 87 -38.31 -21.78 -17.01
C GLU A 87 -38.73 -23.24 -17.13
N VAL A 88 -38.91 -23.92 -15.99
CA VAL A 88 -39.34 -25.31 -15.95
C VAL A 88 -40.80 -25.37 -15.50
N THR A 89 -41.71 -25.60 -16.44
CA THR A 89 -43.16 -25.60 -16.20
C THR A 89 -43.67 -27.01 -15.93
N PHE A 90 -44.34 -27.19 -14.79
CA PHE A 90 -45.13 -28.37 -14.51
C PHE A 90 -46.59 -28.12 -14.86
N LYS A 91 -47.19 -29.03 -15.65
CA LYS A 91 -48.61 -29.00 -16.02
C LYS A 91 -49.31 -30.26 -15.50
N VAL A 92 -50.48 -30.07 -14.92
CA VAL A 92 -51.38 -31.15 -14.51
C VAL A 92 -52.77 -30.93 -15.11
N ASN A 93 -53.37 -31.97 -15.67
CA ASN A 93 -54.74 -31.91 -16.18
C ASN A 93 -55.54 -33.18 -15.85
N ASN A 94 -56.85 -33.04 -15.70
CA ASN A 94 -57.82 -34.15 -15.66
C ASN A 94 -59.15 -33.70 -16.27
N LYS A 95 -60.18 -34.56 -16.22
CA LYS A 95 -61.52 -34.22 -16.77
C LYS A 95 -62.20 -33.04 -16.07
N GLY A 96 -61.76 -32.66 -14.88
CA GLY A 96 -62.29 -31.55 -14.09
C GLY A 96 -61.58 -30.22 -14.33
N GLY A 97 -60.39 -30.19 -14.96
CA GLY A 97 -59.65 -28.97 -15.26
C GLY A 97 -58.14 -29.17 -15.42
N ALA A 98 -57.39 -28.07 -15.51
CA ALA A 98 -55.94 -28.07 -15.61
C ALA A 98 -55.33 -26.94 -14.76
N ASP A 99 -54.09 -27.15 -14.30
CA ASP A 99 -53.29 -26.15 -13.61
C ASP A 99 -51.82 -26.23 -14.07
N GLN A 100 -51.08 -25.12 -13.95
CA GLN A 100 -49.66 -25.06 -14.29
C GLN A 100 -48.88 -24.13 -13.37
N GLN A 101 -47.63 -24.49 -13.06
CA GLN A 101 -46.70 -23.64 -12.31
C GLN A 101 -45.28 -23.75 -12.87
N SER A 102 -44.49 -22.69 -12.75
CA SER A 102 -43.13 -22.62 -13.28
C SER A 102 -42.10 -22.44 -12.17
N PHE A 103 -41.05 -23.27 -12.20
CA PHE A 103 -39.81 -23.04 -11.46
C PHE A 103 -38.89 -22.17 -12.31
N ARG A 104 -38.24 -21.19 -11.69
CA ARG A 104 -37.21 -20.37 -12.33
C ARG A 104 -35.84 -20.89 -11.92
N ILE A 105 -34.99 -21.19 -12.89
CA ILE A 105 -33.64 -21.69 -12.65
C ILE A 105 -32.65 -20.78 -13.38
N LEU A 106 -31.62 -20.32 -12.68
CA LEU A 106 -30.44 -19.67 -13.26
C LEU A 106 -29.28 -20.66 -13.16
N VAL A 107 -28.74 -21.07 -14.30
CA VAL A 107 -27.46 -21.78 -14.37
C VAL A 107 -26.36 -20.76 -14.63
N GLU A 108 -25.46 -20.59 -13.66
CA GLU A 108 -24.37 -19.62 -13.75
C GLU A 108 -23.34 -20.02 -14.83
N LYS A 109 -22.77 -19.01 -15.49
CA LYS A 109 -21.59 -19.20 -16.35
C LYS A 109 -20.43 -19.75 -15.50
N PRO A 110 -19.59 -20.64 -16.04
CA PRO A 110 -18.42 -21.11 -15.33
C PRO A 110 -17.39 -19.99 -15.20
N VAL A 111 -16.73 -19.89 -14.05
CA VAL A 111 -15.57 -19.00 -13.89
C VAL A 111 -14.39 -19.56 -14.68
N VAL A 112 -13.84 -18.75 -15.57
CA VAL A 112 -12.65 -19.08 -16.35
C VAL A 112 -11.61 -18.00 -16.14
N VAL A 113 -10.38 -18.42 -15.88
CA VAL A 113 -9.24 -17.52 -15.67
C VAL A 113 -8.08 -17.93 -16.56
N SER A 114 -7.43 -16.94 -17.15
CA SER A 114 -6.20 -17.13 -17.91
C SER A 114 -5.22 -15.97 -17.71
N ILE A 115 -3.94 -16.27 -17.85
CA ILE A 115 -2.84 -15.30 -17.81
C ILE A 115 -2.09 -15.44 -19.13
N SER A 116 -1.83 -14.33 -19.82
CA SER A 116 -1.00 -14.32 -21.03
C SER A 116 0.44 -14.76 -20.75
N GLU A 117 1.23 -15.03 -21.78
CA GLU A 117 2.66 -15.29 -21.58
C GLU A 117 3.33 -14.04 -20.98
N LEU A 118 4.20 -14.26 -19.99
CA LEU A 118 4.88 -13.18 -19.28
C LEU A 118 6.30 -13.04 -19.83
N PRO A 119 6.73 -11.81 -20.18
CA PRO A 119 8.10 -11.59 -20.60
C PRO A 119 9.05 -11.82 -19.43
N ALA A 120 10.29 -12.19 -19.75
CA ALA A 120 11.35 -12.19 -18.75
C ALA A 120 11.71 -10.75 -18.37
N VAL A 121 11.80 -10.47 -17.08
CA VAL A 121 12.04 -9.13 -16.53
C VAL A 121 13.28 -9.12 -15.65
N ALA A 122 13.89 -7.98 -15.42
CA ALA A 122 14.98 -7.88 -14.46
C ALA A 122 14.46 -7.92 -13.02
N MET A 123 15.30 -8.36 -12.08
CA MET A 123 15.03 -8.22 -10.65
C MET A 123 14.83 -6.76 -10.25
N CYS A 124 14.11 -6.55 -9.14
CA CYS A 124 13.76 -5.23 -8.61
C CYS A 124 12.98 -4.32 -9.60
N ARG A 125 12.30 -4.92 -10.58
CA ARG A 125 11.37 -4.23 -11.49
C ARG A 125 9.94 -4.69 -11.21
N VAL A 126 9.05 -3.72 -10.99
CA VAL A 126 7.61 -3.98 -10.85
C VAL A 126 6.98 -4.24 -12.22
N VAL A 127 6.24 -5.33 -12.32
CA VAL A 127 5.46 -5.71 -13.50
C VAL A 127 4.01 -5.88 -13.09
N GLU A 128 3.11 -5.14 -13.72
CA GLU A 128 1.67 -5.36 -13.57
C GLU A 128 1.22 -6.55 -14.42
N ILE A 129 0.56 -7.51 -13.78
CA ILE A 129 -0.01 -8.70 -14.40
C ILE A 129 -1.53 -8.57 -14.33
N THR A 130 -2.16 -8.47 -15.49
CA THR A 130 -3.62 -8.39 -15.63
C THR A 130 -4.16 -9.71 -16.19
N PRO A 131 -4.88 -10.52 -15.39
CA PRO A 131 -5.48 -11.76 -15.86
C PRO A 131 -6.77 -11.49 -16.63
N ALA A 132 -7.11 -12.37 -17.57
CA ALA A 132 -8.43 -12.43 -18.17
C ALA A 132 -9.33 -13.32 -17.30
N VAL A 133 -10.45 -12.76 -16.85
CA VAL A 133 -11.41 -13.45 -15.97
C VAL A 133 -12.79 -13.28 -16.59
N THR A 134 -13.46 -14.39 -16.86
CA THR A 134 -14.86 -14.44 -17.30
C THR A 134 -15.65 -15.34 -16.35
N GLY A 135 -16.97 -15.13 -16.26
CA GLY A 135 -17.79 -15.88 -15.31
C GLY A 135 -19.20 -15.32 -15.18
N PRO A 136 -19.90 -15.61 -14.08
CA PRO A 136 -21.21 -15.07 -13.81
C PRO A 136 -21.16 -13.56 -13.51
N GLU A 137 -22.27 -12.87 -13.77
CA GLU A 137 -22.44 -11.44 -13.47
C GLU A 137 -22.59 -11.25 -11.95
N ARG A 138 -21.46 -11.09 -11.26
CA ARG A 138 -21.39 -10.97 -9.79
C ARG A 138 -20.36 -9.93 -9.38
N THR A 139 -20.49 -9.43 -8.15
CA THR A 139 -19.56 -8.44 -7.56
C THR A 139 -18.68 -9.03 -6.46
N ASP A 140 -18.91 -10.28 -6.06
CA ASP A 140 -18.21 -10.99 -4.97
C ASP A 140 -17.02 -11.81 -5.48
N TYR A 141 -16.33 -11.33 -6.51
CA TYR A 141 -15.09 -11.97 -6.97
C TYR A 141 -13.96 -11.73 -5.97
N GLU A 142 -13.35 -12.81 -5.53
CA GLU A 142 -12.16 -12.81 -4.70
C GLU A 142 -10.97 -13.34 -5.50
N TYR A 143 -9.81 -12.70 -5.32
CA TYR A 143 -8.57 -13.02 -6.00
C TYR A 143 -7.50 -13.35 -4.97
N GLU A 144 -6.71 -14.37 -5.23
CA GLU A 144 -5.54 -14.71 -4.42
C GLU A 144 -4.38 -15.09 -5.35
N TRP A 145 -3.32 -14.29 -5.30
CA TRP A 145 -2.06 -14.54 -5.99
C TRP A 145 -1.06 -15.17 -5.02
N SER A 146 -0.34 -16.21 -5.45
CA SER A 146 0.69 -16.85 -4.64
C SER A 146 1.91 -17.29 -5.44
N VAL A 147 3.06 -17.37 -4.74
CA VAL A 147 4.26 -18.08 -5.17
C VAL A 147 4.56 -19.14 -4.11
N GLY A 148 4.51 -20.42 -4.49
CA GLY A 148 4.53 -21.52 -3.51
C GLY A 148 3.41 -21.34 -2.50
N ASP A 149 3.74 -21.40 -1.21
CA ASP A 149 2.78 -21.26 -0.10
C ASP A 149 2.56 -19.80 0.34
N SER A 150 3.25 -18.82 -0.28
CA SER A 150 3.17 -17.41 0.11
C SER A 150 2.15 -16.64 -0.74
N VAL A 151 1.16 -16.03 -0.09
CA VAL A 151 0.21 -15.11 -0.73
C VAL A 151 0.88 -13.75 -0.95
N ILE A 152 0.86 -13.28 -2.20
CA ILE A 152 1.55 -12.05 -2.65
C ILE A 152 0.59 -10.96 -3.14
N GLY A 153 -0.72 -11.24 -3.20
CA GLY A 153 -1.71 -10.25 -3.63
C GLY A 153 -3.14 -10.77 -3.53
N LYS A 154 -4.10 -9.85 -3.30
CA LYS A 154 -5.54 -10.17 -3.17
C LYS A 154 -6.44 -9.38 -4.12
N THR A 155 -5.84 -8.71 -5.09
CA THR A 155 -6.52 -7.92 -6.12
C THR A 155 -6.52 -8.66 -7.45
N LYS A 156 -7.41 -8.27 -8.36
CA LYS A 156 -7.45 -8.86 -9.71
C LYS A 156 -6.09 -8.74 -10.41
N ASN A 157 -5.55 -7.53 -10.46
CA ASN A 157 -4.23 -7.27 -11.01
C ASN A 157 -3.17 -7.47 -9.92
N LEU A 158 -2.01 -7.98 -10.31
CA LEU A 158 -0.87 -8.17 -9.43
C LEU A 158 0.29 -7.27 -9.88
N ASN A 159 0.82 -6.44 -8.99
CA ASN A 159 2.10 -5.77 -9.19
C ASN A 159 3.21 -6.68 -8.66
N PHE A 160 3.75 -7.53 -9.53
CA PHE A 160 4.80 -8.49 -9.17
C PHE A 160 6.18 -7.82 -9.18
N ILE A 161 6.98 -8.11 -8.16
CA ILE A 161 8.40 -7.76 -8.06
C ILE A 161 9.14 -8.89 -7.35
N SER A 162 10.40 -9.09 -7.71
CA SER A 162 11.30 -9.99 -6.98
C SER A 162 12.68 -9.37 -6.84
N PRO A 163 13.26 -9.32 -5.63
CA PRO A 163 14.64 -8.91 -5.41
C PRO A 163 15.63 -10.05 -5.69
N GLN A 164 15.17 -11.20 -6.15
CA GLN A 164 16.00 -12.35 -6.50
C GLN A 164 15.74 -12.81 -7.93
N ALA A 165 16.82 -13.04 -8.67
CA ALA A 165 16.76 -13.71 -9.95
C ALA A 165 16.30 -15.16 -9.79
N GLY A 166 15.54 -15.66 -10.77
CA GLY A 166 14.99 -17.00 -10.72
C GLY A 166 13.73 -17.14 -11.56
N THR A 167 13.12 -18.32 -11.47
CA THR A 167 11.90 -18.65 -12.18
C THR A 167 10.82 -18.89 -11.15
N PHE A 168 9.74 -18.11 -11.22
CA PHE A 168 8.66 -18.14 -10.22
C PHE A 168 7.36 -18.60 -10.88
N ALA A 169 6.70 -19.58 -10.27
CA ALA A 169 5.35 -19.99 -10.65
C ALA A 169 4.32 -19.13 -9.91
N LEU A 170 3.68 -18.22 -10.64
CA LEU A 170 2.60 -17.39 -10.15
C LEU A 170 1.29 -18.16 -10.26
N ASN A 171 0.64 -18.41 -9.13
CA ASN A 171 -0.66 -19.05 -9.08
C ASN A 171 -1.71 -18.00 -8.78
N LEU A 172 -2.75 -17.93 -9.60
CA LEU A 172 -3.94 -17.13 -9.35
C LEU A 172 -5.11 -18.06 -9.07
N ARG A 173 -5.74 -17.89 -7.91
CA ARG A 173 -7.03 -18.46 -7.56
C ARG A 173 -8.10 -17.37 -7.61
N VAL A 174 -9.20 -17.67 -8.30
CA VAL A 174 -10.38 -16.81 -8.38
C VAL A 174 -11.58 -17.56 -7.82
N SER A 175 -12.29 -16.95 -6.87
CA SER A 175 -13.52 -17.51 -6.30
C SER A 175 -14.68 -16.52 -6.42
N THR A 176 -15.88 -17.03 -6.66
CA THR A 176 -17.14 -16.27 -6.61
C THR A 176 -18.30 -17.25 -6.41
N GLY A 177 -19.23 -16.92 -5.51
CA GLY A 177 -20.27 -17.86 -5.09
C GLY A 177 -19.71 -19.22 -4.65
N ARG A 178 -20.17 -20.30 -5.29
CA ARG A 178 -19.67 -21.67 -5.06
C ARG A 178 -18.56 -22.10 -6.03
N GLN A 179 -18.13 -21.22 -6.93
CA GLN A 179 -17.18 -21.55 -7.98
C GLN A 179 -15.75 -21.15 -7.58
N THR A 180 -14.77 -21.93 -8.06
CA THR A 180 -13.35 -21.60 -7.93
C THR A 180 -12.64 -22.01 -9.22
N ALA A 181 -11.79 -21.13 -9.73
CA ALA A 181 -10.90 -21.41 -10.86
C ALA A 181 -9.46 -21.06 -10.49
N THR A 182 -8.50 -21.85 -10.99
CA THR A 182 -7.08 -21.62 -10.75
C THR A 182 -6.30 -21.64 -12.07
N VAL A 183 -5.24 -20.83 -12.13
CA VAL A 183 -4.28 -20.84 -13.23
C VAL A 183 -2.88 -20.61 -12.68
N SER A 184 -1.90 -21.27 -13.29
CA SER A 184 -0.48 -21.07 -12.98
C SER A 184 0.25 -20.52 -14.20
N ARG A 185 1.11 -19.53 -14.01
CA ARG A 185 1.97 -18.97 -15.06
C ARG A 185 3.34 -18.66 -14.52
N THR A 186 4.35 -19.05 -15.27
CA THR A 186 5.75 -18.80 -14.91
C THR A 186 6.21 -17.42 -15.34
N ILE A 187 6.93 -16.72 -14.47
CA ILE A 187 7.70 -15.52 -14.79
C ILE A 187 9.20 -15.77 -14.54
N THR A 188 10.04 -15.33 -15.47
CA THR A 188 11.49 -15.41 -15.34
C THR A 188 12.05 -14.05 -14.95
N VAL A 189 12.74 -14.01 -13.82
CA VAL A 189 13.43 -12.84 -13.30
C VAL A 189 14.93 -12.98 -13.55
N LYS A 190 15.49 -12.08 -14.34
CA LYS A 190 16.90 -12.04 -14.73
C LYS A 190 17.73 -11.34 -13.65
N PRO A 191 18.98 -11.78 -13.43
CA PRO A 191 19.90 -11.08 -12.55
C PRO A 191 20.27 -9.71 -13.12
N GLU A 192 20.35 -8.73 -12.24
CA GLU A 192 20.88 -7.38 -12.52
C GLU A 192 21.71 -6.94 -11.31
N LYS A 193 22.68 -6.05 -11.53
CA LYS A 193 23.52 -5.52 -10.46
C LYS A 193 23.00 -4.17 -10.02
N TYR A 194 22.77 -4.04 -8.73
CA TYR A 194 22.32 -2.81 -8.11
C TYR A 194 23.22 -2.45 -6.93
N THR A 195 23.22 -1.17 -6.58
CA THR A 195 23.86 -0.70 -5.35
C THR A 195 22.85 -0.84 -4.23
N GLY A 196 23.16 -1.64 -3.22
CA GLY A 196 22.26 -1.87 -2.08
C GLY A 196 21.98 -0.64 -1.20
N ASN A 197 22.49 0.55 -1.52
CA ASN A 197 22.31 1.78 -0.74
C ASN A 197 21.51 2.82 -1.53
N ALA A 198 20.62 3.57 -0.88
CA ALA A 198 20.02 4.78 -1.46
C ALA A 198 21.06 5.91 -1.53
N TYR A 199 21.92 5.84 -2.54
CA TYR A 199 23.06 6.74 -2.66
C TYR A 199 22.73 8.02 -3.43
N ILE A 200 21.72 8.01 -4.32
CA ILE A 200 21.38 9.17 -5.15
C ILE A 200 20.67 10.20 -4.28
N LEU A 201 21.32 11.33 -3.99
CA LEU A 201 20.77 12.43 -3.22
C LEU A 201 19.99 13.37 -4.14
N LEU A 202 18.67 13.40 -4.00
CA LEU A 202 17.77 14.23 -4.81
C LEU A 202 17.52 15.61 -4.20
N GLU A 203 17.48 15.68 -2.88
CA GLU A 203 17.24 16.92 -2.15
C GLU A 203 18.02 16.88 -0.83
N TYR A 204 18.61 18.01 -0.46
CA TYR A 204 19.24 18.19 0.83
C TYR A 204 18.79 19.51 1.45
N ALA A 205 18.03 19.40 2.54
CA ALA A 205 17.43 20.53 3.23
C ALA A 205 17.89 20.55 4.71
N PRO A 206 19.18 20.84 4.98
CA PRO A 206 19.72 20.84 6.34
C PRO A 206 19.12 21.98 7.17
N ALA A 207 19.12 21.81 8.50
CA ALA A 207 18.78 22.87 9.45
C ALA A 207 20.02 23.27 10.28
N PRO A 208 20.34 24.57 10.42
CA PRO A 208 21.53 25.03 11.14
C PRO A 208 21.54 24.59 12.60
N GLY A 209 22.72 24.52 13.20
CA GLY A 209 22.86 24.51 14.65
C GLY A 209 24.23 25.01 15.09
N LYS A 210 24.35 25.18 16.40
CA LYS A 210 25.41 25.94 17.06
C LYS A 210 26.71 25.15 17.05
N ASN A 211 27.80 25.85 16.71
CA ASN A 211 29.17 25.37 16.81
C ASN A 211 29.50 24.04 16.10
N HIS A 212 28.58 23.49 15.31
CA HIS A 212 28.80 22.24 14.60
C HIS A 212 29.86 22.38 13.50
N ASN A 213 30.72 21.38 13.39
CA ASN A 213 31.63 21.22 12.26
C ASN A 213 30.87 20.68 11.05
N TRP A 214 30.22 21.59 10.33
CA TRP A 214 29.66 21.30 9.02
C TRP A 214 30.78 20.93 8.05
N SER A 215 30.93 19.64 7.80
CA SER A 215 31.44 19.11 6.55
C SER A 215 30.54 17.95 6.16
N ILE A 216 30.15 17.98 4.89
CA ILE A 216 28.85 17.46 4.49
C ILE A 216 29.02 16.15 3.71
N ILE A 217 30.25 15.85 3.28
CA ILE A 217 30.60 14.65 2.53
C ILE A 217 31.95 14.13 3.02
N GLY A 218 32.03 12.84 3.32
CA GLY A 218 33.25 12.17 3.79
C GLY A 218 33.37 12.06 5.31
N ASP A 219 34.52 11.56 5.75
CA ASP A 219 34.87 11.35 7.16
C ASP A 219 35.64 12.55 7.72
N PRO A 220 35.41 12.95 8.99
CA PRO A 220 36.25 13.91 9.71
C PRO A 220 37.76 13.79 9.49
N GLU A 221 38.29 12.57 9.45
CA GLU A 221 39.72 12.30 9.25
C GLU A 221 40.21 12.75 7.85
N PHE A 222 39.39 12.59 6.81
CA PHE A 222 39.76 13.00 5.45
C PHE A 222 39.65 14.50 5.23
N TRP A 223 38.86 15.18 6.07
CA TRP A 223 38.77 16.61 5.95
C TRP A 223 40.11 17.25 6.32
N ASP A 224 40.84 16.72 7.32
CA ASP A 224 42.20 17.15 7.68
C ASP A 224 43.18 17.08 6.51
N LEU A 225 42.92 16.18 5.57
CA LEU A 225 43.66 16.04 4.31
C LEU A 225 43.16 16.95 3.17
N GLY A 226 42.20 17.83 3.46
CA GLY A 226 41.62 18.79 2.52
C GLY A 226 40.52 18.23 1.62
N GLN A 227 39.94 17.06 1.94
CA GLN A 227 38.84 16.48 1.16
C GLN A 227 37.50 17.13 1.54
N GLU A 228 37.35 18.40 1.20
CA GLU A 228 36.15 19.21 1.42
C GLU A 228 35.50 19.60 0.09
N TYR A 229 34.18 19.80 0.12
CA TYR A 229 33.40 20.07 -1.09
C TYR A 229 32.44 21.26 -0.90
N PRO A 230 32.97 22.49 -0.75
CA PRO A 230 32.14 23.70 -0.76
C PRO A 230 31.61 23.94 -2.17
N LEU A 231 30.46 23.34 -2.49
CA LEU A 231 29.90 23.30 -3.84
C LEU A 231 28.56 24.06 -3.93
N ALA A 232 28.25 24.55 -5.13
CA ALA A 232 26.91 25.00 -5.48
C ALA A 232 25.91 23.85 -5.27
N TYR A 233 24.64 24.16 -5.02
CA TYR A 233 23.68 23.17 -4.52
C TYR A 233 23.56 21.91 -5.39
N ASN A 234 23.45 22.05 -6.72
CA ASN A 234 23.33 20.89 -7.61
C ASN A 234 24.63 20.07 -7.69
N ASP A 235 25.79 20.74 -7.71
CA ASP A 235 27.09 20.07 -7.70
C ASP A 235 27.32 19.32 -6.39
N PHE A 236 26.82 19.88 -5.28
CA PHE A 236 26.80 19.25 -3.98
C PHE A 236 25.99 17.94 -4.01
N LEU A 237 24.76 17.96 -4.54
CA LEU A 237 23.93 16.75 -4.66
C LEU A 237 24.62 15.66 -5.48
N ALA A 238 25.24 16.03 -6.61
CA ALA A 238 25.99 15.10 -7.46
C ALA A 238 27.20 14.51 -6.72
N ARG A 239 28.03 15.35 -6.06
CA ARG A 239 29.21 14.89 -5.34
C ARG A 239 28.87 13.99 -4.16
N ALA A 240 27.84 14.35 -3.41
CA ALA A 240 27.35 13.54 -2.29
C ALA A 240 26.85 12.17 -2.80
N SER A 241 26.17 12.15 -3.94
CA SER A 241 25.72 10.90 -4.56
C SER A 241 26.89 10.00 -4.97
N ASP A 242 27.94 10.56 -5.56
CA ASP A 242 29.11 9.80 -5.99
C ASP A 242 29.86 9.17 -4.82
N ILE A 243 30.08 9.92 -3.74
CA ILE A 243 30.76 9.39 -2.54
C ILE A 243 29.92 8.29 -1.87
N ARG A 244 28.61 8.54 -1.69
CA ARG A 244 27.69 7.57 -1.06
C ARG A 244 27.50 6.28 -1.87
N ARG A 245 27.80 6.30 -3.17
CA ARG A 245 27.79 5.11 -4.03
C ARG A 245 28.90 4.13 -3.62
N THR A 246 30.06 4.64 -3.20
CA THR A 246 31.25 3.84 -2.90
C THR A 246 31.55 3.70 -1.41
N ASP A 247 31.08 4.65 -0.59
CA ASP A 247 31.25 4.65 0.85
C ASP A 247 29.89 4.76 1.56
N PHE A 248 29.49 3.66 2.20
CA PHE A 248 28.22 3.54 2.92
C PHE A 248 28.21 4.27 4.26
N TYR A 249 29.38 4.70 4.77
CA TYR A 249 29.51 5.31 6.10
C TYR A 249 29.65 6.84 6.06
N SER A 250 29.92 7.41 4.88
CA SER A 250 29.91 8.86 4.65
C SER A 250 28.56 9.48 5.02
N GLY A 251 28.47 9.99 6.25
CA GLY A 251 27.24 10.48 6.86
C GLY A 251 26.88 11.90 6.44
N LEU A 252 25.62 12.11 6.13
CA LEU A 252 25.03 13.41 5.82
C LEU A 252 24.37 14.00 7.07
N VAL A 253 24.89 15.12 7.57
CA VAL A 253 24.29 15.82 8.70
C VAL A 253 23.05 16.58 8.24
N LEU A 254 21.88 16.21 8.75
CA LEU A 254 20.61 16.89 8.48
C LEU A 254 20.39 18.08 9.43
N GLY A 255 21.05 18.07 10.59
CA GLY A 255 21.08 19.19 11.53
C GLY A 255 19.95 19.15 12.57
N SER A 256 19.49 20.34 12.96
CA SER A 256 18.42 20.56 13.95
C SER A 256 17.01 20.26 13.40
N TRP A 257 15.97 20.49 14.21
CA TRP A 257 14.58 20.16 13.85
C TRP A 257 14.21 20.60 12.43
N GLY A 258 13.53 19.72 11.71
CA GLY A 258 13.04 19.96 10.38
C GLY A 258 14.08 19.74 9.27
N GLY A 259 15.35 19.53 9.62
CA GLY A 259 16.37 19.09 8.67
C GLY A 259 15.99 17.77 7.99
N SER A 260 16.16 17.70 6.67
CA SER A 260 15.79 16.52 5.88
C SER A 260 16.66 16.27 4.66
N ALA A 261 16.64 15.05 4.15
CA ALA A 261 17.20 14.69 2.85
C ALA A 261 16.33 13.66 2.14
N THR A 262 16.29 13.74 0.81
CA THR A 262 15.57 12.82 -0.07
C THR A 262 16.57 12.02 -0.89
N PHE A 263 16.45 10.70 -0.84
CA PHE A 263 17.32 9.73 -1.50
C PHE A 263 16.55 8.89 -2.49
N LYS A 264 17.26 8.36 -3.48
CA LYS A 264 16.77 7.44 -4.49
C LYS A 264 17.65 6.19 -4.58
N PHE A 265 17.02 5.04 -4.75
CA PHE A 265 17.68 3.79 -5.12
C PHE A 265 17.86 3.70 -6.64
N ASP A 266 18.88 2.96 -7.11
CA ASP A 266 19.05 2.66 -8.53
C ASP A 266 18.09 1.56 -9.05
N HIS A 267 17.21 1.07 -8.17
CA HIS A 267 16.20 0.04 -8.38
C HIS A 267 15.00 0.28 -7.46
N THR A 268 13.89 -0.44 -7.69
CA THR A 268 12.77 -0.47 -6.75
C THR A 268 13.05 -1.49 -5.66
N VAL A 269 13.08 -1.07 -4.39
CA VAL A 269 13.20 -2.00 -3.26
C VAL A 269 11.86 -2.70 -3.05
N ALA A 270 11.86 -4.03 -3.11
CA ALA A 270 10.65 -4.82 -2.97
C ALA A 270 10.08 -4.74 -1.54
N ASN A 271 8.76 -4.64 -1.41
CA ASN A 271 8.09 -4.79 -0.13
C ASN A 271 7.89 -6.29 0.20
N ALA A 272 8.50 -6.75 1.29
CA ALA A 272 8.38 -8.12 1.77
C ALA A 272 7.45 -8.18 2.98
N ILE A 273 6.25 -8.74 2.76
CA ILE A 273 5.17 -8.73 3.74
C ILE A 273 5.63 -9.19 5.14
N GLY A 274 5.42 -8.33 6.14
CA GLY A 274 5.69 -8.56 7.56
C GLY A 274 7.17 -8.63 7.93
N LYS A 275 8.08 -8.16 7.07
CA LYS A 275 9.52 -8.15 7.32
C LYS A 275 10.11 -6.77 7.02
N PRO A 276 11.13 -6.32 7.77
CA PRO A 276 11.84 -5.11 7.40
C PRO A 276 12.53 -5.23 6.05
N ASP A 277 12.38 -4.19 5.23
CA ASP A 277 12.92 -4.08 3.87
C ASP A 277 14.17 -3.21 3.82
N LEU A 278 14.25 -2.18 4.67
CA LEU A 278 15.38 -1.26 4.71
C LEU A 278 16.10 -1.26 6.05
N GLU A 279 17.40 -0.97 6.02
CA GLU A 279 18.20 -0.64 7.20
C GLU A 279 18.74 0.79 7.08
N LEU A 280 18.24 1.69 7.93
CA LEU A 280 18.74 3.05 8.06
C LEU A 280 19.83 3.09 9.14
N THR A 281 21.05 3.48 8.77
CA THR A 281 22.10 3.80 9.73
C THR A 281 22.11 5.31 9.99
N ALA A 282 21.89 5.73 11.23
CA ALA A 282 21.82 7.13 11.61
C ALA A 282 22.39 7.39 13.01
N THR A 283 23.03 8.54 13.21
CA THR A 283 23.42 9.03 14.53
C THR A 283 22.27 9.85 15.10
N CYS A 284 21.63 9.33 16.14
CA CYS A 284 20.54 10.00 16.86
C CYS A 284 20.38 9.37 18.25
N SER A 285 19.55 9.98 19.11
CA SER A 285 19.17 9.36 20.38
C SER A 285 18.09 8.30 20.14
N ARG A 286 18.02 7.27 20.98
CA ARG A 286 16.91 6.30 20.96
C ARG A 286 15.53 6.95 21.21
N LEU A 287 15.54 8.13 21.80
CA LEU A 287 14.36 8.96 22.05
C LEU A 287 14.26 10.11 21.03
N ASP A 288 15.06 10.15 19.97
CA ASP A 288 15.06 11.21 18.95
C ASP A 288 15.10 10.58 17.56
N LEU A 289 14.17 9.65 17.32
CA LEU A 289 14.12 8.89 16.07
C LEU A 289 13.64 9.81 14.94
N PRO A 290 14.22 9.69 13.73
CA PRO A 290 13.74 10.43 12.58
C PRO A 290 12.39 9.89 12.09
N ALA A 291 11.61 10.76 11.45
CA ALA A 291 10.53 10.32 10.59
C ALA A 291 11.11 9.83 9.26
N VAL A 292 10.54 8.74 8.76
CA VAL A 292 10.90 8.14 7.46
C VAL A 292 9.69 8.19 6.57
N TYR A 293 9.85 8.78 5.40
CA TYR A 293 8.84 8.79 4.35
C TYR A 293 9.36 7.98 3.16
N VAL A 294 8.49 7.24 2.51
CA VAL A 294 8.81 6.45 1.32
C VAL A 294 7.86 6.78 0.17
N ALA A 295 8.33 6.62 -1.05
CA ALA A 295 7.51 6.81 -2.25
C ALA A 295 7.86 5.78 -3.33
N TYR A 296 6.86 5.41 -4.12
CA TYR A 296 6.96 4.49 -5.24
C TYR A 296 6.73 5.26 -6.54
N ASP A 297 7.66 5.21 -7.49
CA ASP A 297 7.61 5.90 -8.78
C ASP A 297 6.55 5.28 -9.70
N ARG A 298 5.28 5.58 -9.45
CA ARG A 298 4.16 4.92 -10.11
C ARG A 298 4.08 5.30 -11.60
N ASN A 299 4.41 6.55 -11.93
CA ASN A 299 4.38 7.06 -13.29
C ASN A 299 5.69 6.85 -14.08
N LYS A 300 6.74 6.32 -13.42
CA LYS A 300 8.05 6.00 -14.01
C LYS A 300 8.80 7.22 -14.54
N ASN A 301 8.59 8.40 -13.93
CA ASN A 301 9.25 9.63 -14.33
C ASN A 301 10.65 9.80 -13.70
N GLY A 302 11.01 8.92 -12.78
CA GLY A 302 12.29 8.89 -12.08
C GLY A 302 12.43 9.90 -10.94
N LYS A 303 11.34 10.58 -10.55
CA LYS A 303 11.28 11.65 -9.54
C LYS A 303 10.21 11.32 -8.50
N PRO A 304 10.39 11.75 -7.25
CA PRO A 304 9.35 11.62 -6.23
C PRO A 304 8.27 12.67 -6.47
N ASP A 305 7.03 12.25 -6.75
CA ASP A 305 5.89 13.15 -6.87
C ASP A 305 5.27 13.48 -5.50
N GLU A 306 4.66 14.66 -5.36
CA GLU A 306 4.18 15.15 -4.06
C GLU A 306 3.05 14.29 -3.46
N ASP A 307 2.23 13.66 -4.30
CA ASP A 307 1.11 12.81 -3.92
C ASP A 307 1.50 11.35 -3.65
N GLU A 308 2.78 11.00 -3.75
CA GLU A 308 3.30 9.64 -3.59
C GLU A 308 4.00 9.39 -2.25
N TRP A 309 4.06 10.37 -1.35
CA TRP A 309 4.74 10.24 -0.06
C TRP A 309 3.87 9.57 1.01
N TYR A 310 4.38 8.48 1.58
CA TYR A 310 3.79 7.77 2.71
C TYR A 310 4.74 7.80 3.90
N GLU A 311 4.23 8.04 5.10
CA GLU A 311 5.02 8.00 6.34
C GLU A 311 5.12 6.55 6.84
N ILE A 312 6.31 6.12 7.27
CA ILE A 312 6.48 4.85 7.96
C ILE A 312 6.07 5.03 9.42
N LYS A 313 5.04 4.29 9.85
CA LYS A 313 4.56 4.32 11.22
C LYS A 313 5.61 3.70 12.17
N ASN A 314 6.24 4.54 12.99
CA ASN A 314 7.09 4.15 14.11
C ASN A 314 6.36 4.38 15.45
N ASP A 315 7.05 4.18 16.57
CA ASP A 315 6.49 4.37 17.91
C ASP A 315 6.12 5.84 18.23
N ASP A 316 6.65 6.78 17.44
CA ASP A 316 6.44 8.21 17.56
C ASP A 316 5.29 8.74 16.68
N TYR A 317 4.65 7.86 15.90
CA TYR A 317 3.55 8.26 15.03
C TYR A 317 2.29 8.60 15.83
N GLY A 318 1.73 9.79 15.60
CA GLY A 318 0.45 10.23 16.18
C GLY A 318 0.58 10.91 17.54
N ILE A 319 1.80 11.08 18.06
CA ILE A 319 2.07 11.79 19.32
C ILE A 319 2.64 13.20 19.11
N GLU A 320 2.65 13.70 17.88
CA GLU A 320 3.05 15.07 17.56
C GLU A 320 2.24 16.11 18.32
N ASP A 321 2.93 17.06 18.97
CA ASP A 321 2.29 18.19 19.64
C ASP A 321 1.93 19.32 18.66
N MET A 322 2.62 19.39 17.52
CA MET A 322 2.32 20.33 16.44
C MET A 322 2.47 19.66 15.06
N PRO A 323 1.37 19.21 14.43
CA PRO A 323 1.42 18.56 13.12
C PRO A 323 1.92 19.45 11.98
N ASP A 324 1.62 20.76 12.04
CA ASP A 324 1.93 21.76 11.01
C ASP A 324 2.93 22.81 11.50
N TYR A 325 3.98 22.37 12.18
CA TYR A 325 5.03 23.27 12.66
C TYR A 325 5.95 23.71 11.53
N ALA A 326 6.48 24.93 11.61
CA ALA A 326 7.48 25.41 10.69
C ALA A 326 8.50 26.32 11.38
N MET A 327 9.76 26.20 10.98
CA MET A 327 10.86 27.06 11.41
C MET A 327 11.51 27.70 10.18
N THR A 328 11.58 29.02 10.17
CA THR A 328 12.29 29.79 9.15
C THR A 328 13.66 30.18 9.69
N PHE A 329 14.70 29.81 8.96
CA PHE A 329 16.08 30.19 9.21
C PHE A 329 16.49 31.26 8.20
N THR A 330 17.15 32.31 8.66
CA THR A 330 17.65 33.39 7.82
C THR A 330 19.11 33.63 8.17
N TYR A 331 19.99 33.39 7.20
CA TYR A 331 21.39 33.78 7.30
C TYR A 331 21.46 35.27 7.62
N ASN A 332 22.24 35.65 8.63
CA ASN A 332 22.35 37.05 9.05
C ASN A 332 23.64 37.64 8.50
N LYS A 333 24.77 37.12 8.98
CA LYS A 333 26.10 37.54 8.52
C LYS A 333 27.14 36.47 8.82
N THR A 334 28.22 36.54 8.06
CA THR A 334 29.51 35.97 8.43
C THR A 334 30.49 37.10 8.63
N ALA A 335 31.09 37.15 9.81
CA ALA A 335 32.16 38.07 10.15
C ALA A 335 33.45 37.28 10.39
N THR A 336 34.55 37.84 9.92
CA THR A 336 35.89 37.27 10.11
C THR A 336 36.76 38.27 10.84
N ASP A 337 37.46 37.83 11.87
CA ASP A 337 38.44 38.63 12.62
C ASP A 337 39.84 38.00 12.48
N ASP A 338 40.80 38.33 13.34
CA ASP A 338 42.15 37.73 13.29
C ASP A 338 42.23 36.34 13.91
N ILE A 339 41.19 35.92 14.65
CA ILE A 339 41.16 34.67 15.40
C ILE A 339 40.33 33.64 14.64
N GLY A 340 39.28 34.05 13.93
CA GLY A 340 38.41 33.10 13.25
C GLY A 340 37.25 33.67 12.44
N ILE A 341 36.32 32.76 12.14
CA ILE A 341 35.09 33.00 11.38
C ILE A 341 33.90 32.81 12.31
N LYS A 342 32.95 33.75 12.26
CA LYS A 342 31.69 33.71 13.00
C LYS A 342 30.54 33.86 12.03
N SER A 343 29.73 32.82 11.90
CA SER A 343 28.52 32.81 11.07
C SER A 343 27.28 32.76 11.96
N SER A 344 26.28 33.55 11.60
CA SER A 344 25.05 33.70 12.37
C SER A 344 23.81 33.45 11.52
N PHE A 345 22.85 32.72 12.07
CA PHE A 345 21.52 32.53 11.51
C PHE A 345 20.47 32.94 12.54
N ASN A 346 19.52 33.77 12.13
CA ASN A 346 18.32 33.98 12.92
C ASN A 346 17.31 32.88 12.60
N TRP A 347 16.52 32.47 13.59
CA TRP A 347 15.40 31.57 13.37
C TRP A 347 14.15 32.08 14.07
N LYS A 348 12.99 31.76 13.51
CA LYS A 348 11.68 31.97 14.11
C LYS A 348 10.73 30.86 13.70
N ASP A 349 9.82 30.50 14.59
CA ASP A 349 8.75 29.55 14.28
C ASP A 349 7.49 30.23 13.70
N ASN A 350 6.48 29.42 13.36
CA ASN A 350 5.21 29.86 12.79
C ASN A 350 4.09 30.02 13.81
N GLN A 351 4.40 30.08 15.11
CA GLN A 351 3.38 30.18 16.16
C GLN A 351 2.79 31.59 16.24
N SER A 352 1.60 31.71 16.83
CA SER A 352 0.93 33.02 17.01
C SER A 352 1.74 33.99 17.87
N THR A 353 2.47 33.45 18.85
CA THR A 353 3.54 34.14 19.58
C THR A 353 4.85 33.45 19.23
N PRO A 354 5.59 33.94 18.21
CA PRO A 354 6.74 33.20 17.70
C PRO A 354 7.84 33.02 18.74
N VAL A 355 8.37 31.81 18.83
CA VAL A 355 9.68 31.59 19.46
C VAL A 355 10.75 31.88 18.41
N GLN A 356 11.80 32.57 18.82
CA GLN A 356 12.88 32.98 17.93
C GLN A 356 14.22 33.09 18.66
N GLY A 357 15.31 33.06 17.90
CA GLY A 357 16.65 33.21 18.45
C GLY A 357 17.72 33.38 17.38
N GLU A 358 18.97 33.47 17.83
CA GLU A 358 20.16 33.47 16.98
C GLU A 358 20.98 32.20 17.21
N ILE A 359 21.41 31.58 16.12
CA ILE A 359 22.38 30.48 16.10
C ILE A 359 23.71 31.10 15.71
N LEU A 360 24.68 31.01 16.61
CA LEU A 360 26.05 31.45 16.37
C LEU A 360 26.95 30.23 16.22
N THR A 361 27.74 30.21 15.15
CA THR A 361 28.81 29.24 14.92
C THR A 361 30.12 30.00 14.85
N SER A 362 31.05 29.67 15.74
CA SER A 362 32.38 30.28 15.81
C SER A 362 33.46 29.23 15.55
N LYS A 363 34.40 29.51 14.64
CA LYS A 363 35.53 28.62 14.32
C LYS A 363 36.82 29.42 14.29
N ALA A 364 37.81 28.96 15.04
CA ALA A 364 39.14 29.56 15.04
C ALA A 364 39.91 29.11 13.80
N PHE A 365 40.62 30.03 13.12
CA PHE A 365 41.41 29.68 11.94
C PHE A 365 42.47 28.63 12.25
N SER A 366 43.11 28.69 13.43
CA SER A 366 44.11 27.71 13.86
C SER A 366 43.56 26.28 13.98
N GLY A 367 42.25 26.13 14.26
CA GLY A 367 41.56 24.84 14.31
C GLY A 367 40.90 24.45 12.98
N SER A 368 41.08 25.26 11.95
CA SER A 368 40.51 25.09 10.61
C SER A 368 41.62 25.05 9.57
N MET A 369 42.78 24.49 9.88
CA MET A 369 43.85 24.27 8.90
C MET A 369 43.89 22.79 8.52
N THR A 370 44.06 22.49 7.24
CA THR A 370 44.41 21.14 6.79
C THR A 370 45.85 20.81 7.18
N GLU A 371 46.22 19.53 7.14
CA GLU A 371 47.61 19.10 7.34
C GLU A 371 48.59 19.76 6.35
N ALA A 372 48.11 20.10 5.15
CA ALA A 372 48.87 20.81 4.13
C ALA A 372 49.01 22.33 4.42
N GLY A 373 48.43 22.83 5.51
CA GLY A 373 48.48 24.25 5.88
C GLY A 373 47.55 25.14 5.05
N THR A 374 46.51 24.58 4.44
CA THR A 374 45.47 25.34 3.75
C THR A 374 44.30 25.60 4.70
N LEU A 375 43.69 26.78 4.63
CA LEU A 375 42.49 27.05 5.43
C LEU A 375 41.33 26.17 4.94
N SER A 376 40.89 25.29 5.84
CA SER A 376 39.68 24.51 5.74
C SER A 376 38.44 25.39 5.89
N THR A 377 37.42 25.08 5.10
CA THR A 377 36.08 25.69 5.21
C THR A 377 35.19 24.98 6.23
N ARG A 378 35.73 24.01 6.97
CA ARG A 378 35.00 23.21 7.96
C ARG A 378 34.34 24.07 9.03
N GLY A 379 33.07 23.75 9.28
CA GLY A 379 32.25 24.47 10.27
C GLY A 379 31.39 25.57 9.66
N LEU A 380 31.46 25.80 8.35
CA LEU A 380 30.51 26.66 7.66
C LEU A 380 29.28 25.86 7.24
N PHE A 381 28.10 26.40 7.55
CA PHE A 381 26.83 25.81 7.13
C PHE A 381 26.80 25.57 5.61
N PRO A 382 26.21 24.46 5.12
CA PRO A 382 26.08 24.15 3.71
C PRO A 382 25.75 25.34 2.82
N GLY A 383 26.56 25.51 1.78
CA GLY A 383 26.49 26.63 0.83
C GLY A 383 27.34 27.85 1.21
N LEU A 384 27.81 27.98 2.45
CA LEU A 384 28.78 29.02 2.80
C LEU A 384 30.20 28.55 2.49
N ALA A 385 30.96 29.37 1.76
CA ALA A 385 32.32 29.04 1.36
C ALA A 385 33.26 30.24 1.51
N MET A 386 34.46 29.98 2.03
CA MET A 386 35.58 30.93 1.99
C MET A 386 36.17 30.93 0.58
N ILE A 387 36.00 32.01 -0.17
CA ILE A 387 36.51 32.13 -1.55
C ILE A 387 37.82 32.91 -1.64
N ASP A 388 38.18 33.66 -0.59
CA ASP A 388 39.45 34.35 -0.49
C ASP A 388 39.90 34.35 0.97
N VAL A 389 40.90 33.54 1.28
CA VAL A 389 41.44 33.38 2.63
C VAL A 389 42.15 34.66 3.09
N SER A 390 42.90 35.32 2.19
CA SER A 390 43.67 36.54 2.50
C SER A 390 42.76 37.73 2.78
N ALA A 391 41.70 37.88 1.98
CA ALA A 391 40.67 38.90 2.19
C ALA A 391 39.60 38.47 3.21
N LYS A 392 39.69 37.24 3.74
CA LYS A 392 38.72 36.63 4.67
C LYS A 392 37.28 36.71 4.16
N LYS A 393 37.08 36.48 2.86
CA LYS A 393 35.80 36.66 2.18
C LYS A 393 35.01 35.35 2.12
N VAL A 394 33.84 35.35 2.75
CA VAL A 394 32.84 34.26 2.67
C VAL A 394 31.68 34.65 1.77
N VAL A 395 31.21 33.72 0.95
CA VAL A 395 30.03 33.89 0.09
C VAL A 395 29.06 32.73 0.27
N LEU A 396 27.79 32.97 -0.06
CA LEU A 396 26.80 31.93 -0.28
C LEU A 396 26.90 31.46 -1.73
N LEU A 397 27.16 30.17 -1.93
CA LEU A 397 27.30 29.54 -3.24
C LEU A 397 25.94 29.43 -3.96
N ASP A 398 26.00 29.30 -5.27
CA ASP A 398 24.82 29.25 -6.12
C ASP A 398 23.86 28.09 -5.74
N GLY A 399 22.55 28.33 -5.92
CA GLY A 399 21.47 27.42 -5.56
C GLY A 399 21.17 27.29 -4.06
N TRP A 400 22.03 27.81 -3.18
CA TRP A 400 21.75 27.85 -1.74
C TRP A 400 20.95 29.09 -1.37
N ASN A 401 19.98 28.93 -0.47
CA ASN A 401 19.07 30.01 -0.08
C ASN A 401 19.55 30.73 1.18
N HIS A 402 19.53 32.06 1.14
CA HIS A 402 19.81 32.91 2.29
C HIS A 402 18.73 32.77 3.39
N SER A 403 17.49 32.50 3.02
CA SER A 403 16.39 32.25 3.94
C SER A 403 15.59 31.04 3.48
N PHE A 404 15.31 30.12 4.39
CA PHE A 404 14.62 28.88 4.08
C PHE A 404 13.75 28.42 5.26
N THR A 405 12.66 27.72 4.95
CA THR A 405 11.74 27.20 5.95
C THR A 405 11.79 25.68 5.95
N ARG A 406 11.81 25.09 7.16
CA ARG A 406 11.56 23.68 7.39
C ARG A 406 10.16 23.54 7.96
N LYS A 407 9.34 22.69 7.35
CA LYS A 407 7.95 22.42 7.78
C LYS A 407 7.83 20.97 8.18
N GLY A 408 6.93 20.61 9.08
CA GLY A 408 6.59 19.23 9.36
C GLY A 408 5.99 19.05 10.75
N LYS A 409 5.82 17.79 11.14
CA LYS A 409 5.39 17.42 12.48
C LYS A 409 6.49 17.71 13.49
N ARG A 410 6.11 18.29 14.62
CA ARG A 410 6.96 18.48 15.79
C ARG A 410 6.55 17.53 16.89
N ILE A 411 7.55 16.91 17.52
CA ILE A 411 7.40 16.14 18.74
C ILE A 411 8.34 16.73 19.79
N THR A 412 7.80 17.44 20.77
CA THR A 412 8.56 17.99 21.89
C THR A 412 8.97 16.88 22.85
N ARG A 413 10.25 16.82 23.22
CA ARG A 413 10.75 15.73 24.06
C ARG A 413 11.87 16.13 25.02
N ASN A 414 11.80 15.61 26.24
CA ASN A 414 12.91 15.69 27.18
C ASN A 414 13.91 14.56 26.92
N LEU A 415 15.13 14.92 26.54
CA LEU A 415 16.23 13.99 26.24
C LEU A 415 17.32 13.97 27.31
N THR A 416 17.02 14.42 28.53
CA THR A 416 17.98 14.40 29.65
C THR A 416 18.55 12.99 29.84
N GLY A 417 19.88 12.86 29.74
CA GLY A 417 20.59 11.58 29.85
C GLY A 417 20.46 10.65 28.64
N ALA A 418 19.71 11.03 27.60
CA ALA A 418 19.51 10.22 26.40
C ALA A 418 20.50 10.62 25.31
N VAL A 419 21.72 10.10 25.37
CA VAL A 419 22.81 10.40 24.42
C VAL A 419 22.48 9.97 22.98
N ALA A 420 23.01 10.70 22.00
CA ALA A 420 23.00 10.29 20.59
C ALA A 420 24.16 9.33 20.31
N PHE A 421 23.92 8.32 19.49
CA PHE A 421 24.93 7.35 19.06
C PHE A 421 24.54 6.79 17.68
N SER A 422 25.47 6.12 16.99
CA SER A 422 25.18 5.48 15.72
C SER A 422 24.25 4.27 15.93
N GLN A 423 23.10 4.28 15.26
CA GLN A 423 22.05 3.27 15.38
C GLN A 423 21.71 2.69 14.02
N LYS A 424 21.28 1.42 14.01
CA LYS A 424 20.66 0.77 12.86
C LYS A 424 19.16 0.63 13.11
N LEU A 425 18.36 1.24 12.25
CA LEU A 425 16.90 1.28 12.32
C LEU A 425 16.33 0.44 11.19
N ASN A 426 15.57 -0.60 11.54
CA ASN A 426 14.88 -1.42 10.57
C ASN A 426 13.57 -0.73 10.15
N ILE A 427 13.37 -0.57 8.85
CA ILE A 427 12.19 0.05 8.25
C ILE A 427 11.44 -1.03 7.47
N ASP A 428 10.14 -1.09 7.69
CA ASP A 428 9.22 -2.05 7.10
C ASP A 428 8.21 -1.27 6.24
N ILE A 429 8.19 -1.52 4.94
CA ILE A 429 7.37 -0.78 3.97
C ILE A 429 5.88 -1.06 4.21
N ASP A 430 5.49 -2.20 4.80
CA ASP A 430 4.10 -2.48 5.17
C ASP A 430 3.53 -1.50 6.20
N LYS A 431 4.41 -0.77 6.92
CA LYS A 431 4.01 0.25 7.88
C LYS A 431 3.78 1.62 7.24
N ALA A 432 3.86 1.73 5.91
CA ALA A 432 3.54 2.95 5.19
C ALA A 432 2.07 3.35 5.37
N VAL A 433 1.84 4.61 5.73
CA VAL A 433 0.51 5.20 5.88
C VAL A 433 0.38 6.48 5.07
N ASN A 434 -0.83 6.72 4.55
CA ASN A 434 -1.16 7.97 3.87
C ASN A 434 -1.38 9.13 4.86
N ASN A 435 -1.73 10.30 4.35
CA ASN A 435 -2.00 11.50 5.16
C ASN A 435 -3.19 11.37 6.14
N LYS A 436 -4.05 10.35 5.98
CA LYS A 436 -5.14 10.02 6.92
C LYS A 436 -4.75 8.97 7.95
N GLY A 437 -3.52 8.42 7.86
CA GLY A 437 -3.07 7.32 8.71
C GLY A 437 -3.58 5.95 8.30
N GLU A 438 -4.16 5.82 7.10
CA GLU A 438 -4.59 4.53 6.55
C GLU A 438 -3.37 3.81 5.96
N THR A 439 -3.22 2.52 6.26
CA THR A 439 -2.16 1.68 5.69
C THR A 439 -2.25 1.60 4.18
N VAL A 440 -1.11 1.71 3.50
CA VAL A 440 -1.01 1.61 2.05
C VAL A 440 -0.11 0.44 1.69
N LEU A 441 -0.64 -0.50 0.92
CA LEU A 441 0.16 -1.60 0.39
C LEU A 441 0.90 -1.13 -0.88
N LEU A 442 2.22 -1.06 -0.80
CA LEU A 442 3.09 -0.74 -1.93
C LEU A 442 3.75 -2.02 -2.44
N PRO A 443 3.93 -2.18 -3.77
CA PRO A 443 4.74 -3.29 -4.29
C PRO A 443 6.22 -3.15 -3.93
N GLY A 444 6.68 -1.92 -3.74
CA GLY A 444 8.03 -1.54 -3.39
C GLY A 444 8.18 -0.03 -3.39
N ILE A 445 9.39 0.48 -3.20
CA ILE A 445 9.69 1.91 -3.13
C ILE A 445 10.95 2.26 -3.92
N ASP A 446 11.01 3.47 -4.47
CA ASP A 446 12.17 3.98 -5.21
C ASP A 446 12.86 5.12 -4.46
N PHE A 447 12.10 5.82 -3.59
CA PHE A 447 12.55 7.01 -2.88
C PHE A 447 12.35 6.89 -1.37
N VAL A 448 13.27 7.49 -0.62
CA VAL A 448 13.20 7.59 0.84
C VAL A 448 13.55 9.01 1.27
N LYS A 449 12.75 9.61 2.13
CA LYS A 449 13.04 10.90 2.76
C LYS A 449 13.18 10.72 4.27
N ILE A 450 14.32 11.17 4.79
CA ILE A 450 14.62 11.12 6.23
C ILE A 450 14.52 12.53 6.79
N LYS A 451 13.88 12.67 7.95
CA LYS A 451 13.61 13.98 8.55
C LYS A 451 13.69 13.97 10.06
N LYS A 452 14.33 15.00 10.62
CA LYS A 452 14.30 15.24 12.07
C LYS A 452 12.98 15.88 12.47
N VAL A 453 12.24 15.21 13.35
CA VAL A 453 10.89 15.64 13.79
C VAL A 453 10.80 15.91 15.29
N VAL A 454 11.74 15.40 16.08
CA VAL A 454 11.79 15.65 17.52
C VAL A 454 12.46 17.00 17.80
N TYR A 455 11.82 17.79 18.67
CA TYR A 455 12.31 19.06 19.19
C TYR A 455 12.80 18.83 20.63
N PRO A 456 14.12 18.75 20.86
CA PRO A 456 14.65 18.29 22.12
C PRO A 456 14.83 19.40 23.17
N PHE A 457 14.49 19.06 24.41
CA PHE A 457 14.82 19.78 25.63
C PHE A 457 15.68 18.91 26.53
N GLN A 458 16.57 19.50 27.31
CA GLN A 458 17.46 18.76 28.23
C GLN A 458 17.78 19.58 29.47
N GLN A 459 17.91 18.91 30.61
CA GLN A 459 18.45 19.53 31.81
C GLN A 459 19.95 19.79 31.63
N ASP A 460 20.34 21.06 31.65
CA ASP A 460 21.74 21.47 31.57
C ASP A 460 22.30 21.66 32.98
N PHE A 461 22.91 20.61 33.50
CA PHE A 461 23.57 20.62 34.81
C PHE A 461 24.89 21.39 34.83
N ILE A 462 25.47 21.68 33.65
CA ILE A 462 26.80 22.29 33.53
C ILE A 462 26.66 23.82 33.49
N ASN A 463 25.84 24.35 32.58
CA ASN A 463 25.76 25.80 32.37
C ASN A 463 24.50 26.43 32.98
N ALA A 464 23.43 25.65 33.20
CA ALA A 464 22.14 26.17 33.65
C ALA A 464 21.67 25.64 35.01
N GLY A 465 22.53 24.94 35.76
CA GLY A 465 22.22 24.46 37.12
C GLY A 465 21.06 23.45 37.17
N GLY A 466 20.92 22.61 36.13
CA GLY A 466 19.89 21.56 36.05
C GLY A 466 18.54 22.02 35.51
N LYS A 467 18.44 23.28 35.05
CA LYS A 467 17.24 23.77 34.37
C LYS A 467 17.05 23.07 33.02
N LEU A 468 15.79 22.85 32.66
CA LEU A 468 15.41 22.36 31.34
C LEU A 468 15.62 23.47 30.31
N MET A 469 16.47 23.22 29.31
CA MET A 469 16.86 24.16 28.28
C MET A 469 16.52 23.61 26.90
N ASP A 470 16.31 24.50 25.94
CA ASP A 470 16.17 24.15 24.53
C ASP A 470 17.52 23.65 24.00
N PHE A 471 17.54 22.40 23.52
CA PHE A 471 18.72 21.73 22.98
C PHE A 471 18.59 21.45 21.48
N ASN A 472 17.58 21.99 20.80
CA ASN A 472 17.30 21.72 19.39
C ASN A 472 18.46 22.07 18.46
N MET A 473 19.17 23.15 18.78
CA MET A 473 20.28 23.65 17.96
C MET A 473 21.64 23.15 18.42
N GLU A 474 21.71 22.30 19.46
CA GLU A 474 22.99 21.81 19.97
C GLU A 474 23.54 20.68 19.08
N GLU A 475 24.85 20.68 18.84
CA GLU A 475 25.53 19.72 17.96
C GLU A 475 25.25 18.26 18.34
N GLU A 476 25.24 17.95 19.64
CA GLU A 476 24.95 16.61 20.17
C GLU A 476 23.53 16.10 19.90
N ARG A 477 22.64 16.98 19.40
CA ARG A 477 21.25 16.67 19.04
C ARG A 477 21.00 16.65 17.55
N MET A 478 22.00 16.93 16.71
CA MET A 478 21.82 16.90 15.27
C MET A 478 21.58 15.47 14.78
N LEU A 479 20.72 15.34 13.77
CA LEU A 479 20.52 14.08 13.06
C LEU A 479 21.59 13.93 11.97
N GLN A 480 22.25 12.78 11.92
CA GLN A 480 23.14 12.39 10.84
C GLN A 480 22.67 11.07 10.23
N VAL A 481 22.70 10.97 8.89
CA VAL A 481 22.28 9.78 8.14
C VAL A 481 23.47 9.22 7.37
N ALA A 482 23.88 7.99 7.68
CA ALA A 482 24.99 7.30 7.02
C ALA A 482 24.50 6.45 5.83
N ALA A 483 23.81 5.34 6.08
CA ALA A 483 23.38 4.40 5.03
C ALA A 483 21.87 4.21 5.03
N ILE A 484 21.29 3.90 3.87
CA ILE A 484 19.91 3.42 3.74
C ILE A 484 19.97 2.20 2.83
N LEU A 485 20.01 1.01 3.44
CA LEU A 485 20.31 -0.23 2.73
C LEU A 485 19.05 -1.01 2.37
N ASP A 486 18.96 -1.53 1.14
CA ASP A 486 18.03 -2.60 0.76
C ASP A 486 18.51 -3.91 1.40
N LYS A 487 17.67 -4.51 2.25
CA LYS A 487 17.97 -5.75 2.98
C LYS A 487 17.78 -7.02 2.13
N HIS A 488 17.18 -6.91 0.96
CA HIS A 488 16.86 -8.04 0.09
C HIS A 488 17.98 -8.36 -0.89
N LEU A 489 18.79 -7.37 -1.24
CA LEU A 489 19.98 -7.57 -2.05
C LEU A 489 21.08 -8.26 -1.23
N LYS A 490 21.67 -9.30 -1.80
CA LYS A 490 22.87 -9.93 -1.24
C LYS A 490 24.09 -9.16 -1.76
N ASN A 491 24.96 -8.75 -0.85
CA ASN A 491 26.26 -8.12 -1.17
C ASN A 491 27.12 -8.99 -2.09
#